data_AF-A0A964AMM4-F1
#
_entry.id   AF-A0A964AMM4-F1
#
_cell.length_a   1.000
_cell.length_b   1.000
_cell.length_c   1.000
_cell.angle_alpha   90.00
_cell.angle_beta   90.00
_cell.angle_gamma   90.00
#
_symmetry.space_group_name_H-M   'P 1'
#
loop_
_entity.id
_entity.type
_entity.pdbx_description
1 polymer ?
#
loop_
_entity_poly.entity_id
_entity_poly.type
_entity_poly.pdbx_seq_one_letter_code
_entity_poly.pdbx_strand_id
1 'polypeptide(L)'
;MDPKDLARALPCYVCGDLPEELQAAVRQVLEADPDLKALVDEIDATSDTCRQAVAEVAPRLLRWERPAAAAVTTPVGTGWAALVAAGVLGALVVLLWGPGLTTTPARAAAHAGGLEPAALIDDNRPAGLEGWLETGDPQRLEAHLVARGVPAAIAANTAPRTPALHLVGGAPLPVDGGGAVVVFEDPEHQRFSCHMMADRALSLGPAETASRPGRPALHTWDRGAVRAVGWRGEGLLCVLVSTADAPTIAALARAQVWEGGP
;
A
#
# COMPACT_ATOMS: atom_id res chain seq x y z
N MET A 1 0.42 30.28 -14.58
CA MET A 1 -0.19 28.98 -14.94
C MET A 1 -1.11 28.58 -13.79
N ASP A 2 -2.30 28.03 -14.06
CA ASP A 2 -3.19 27.55 -12.99
C ASP A 2 -2.57 26.32 -12.31
N PRO A 3 -2.66 26.17 -10.96
CA PRO A 3 -2.08 25.04 -10.25
C PRO A 3 -2.57 23.67 -10.72
N LYS A 4 -3.83 23.55 -11.16
CA LYS A 4 -4.37 22.28 -11.68
C LYS A 4 -3.81 21.95 -13.06
N ASP A 5 -3.58 22.95 -13.89
CA ASP A 5 -2.98 22.77 -15.21
C ASP A 5 -1.49 22.44 -15.09
N LEU A 6 -0.79 23.05 -14.13
CA LEU A 6 0.58 22.69 -13.79
C LEU A 6 0.67 21.24 -13.32
N ALA A 7 -0.17 20.82 -12.38
CA ALA A 7 -0.19 19.44 -11.88
C ALA A 7 -0.45 18.41 -12.99
N ARG A 8 -1.24 18.76 -14.01
CA ARG A 8 -1.47 17.91 -15.19
C ARG A 8 -0.30 17.90 -16.16
N ALA A 9 0.45 19.00 -16.26
CA ALA A 9 1.60 19.13 -17.16
C ALA A 9 2.88 18.48 -16.60
N LEU A 10 3.04 18.40 -15.29
CA LEU A 10 4.26 17.91 -14.62
C LEU A 10 4.68 16.50 -15.04
N PRO A 11 3.80 15.48 -15.15
CA PRO A 11 4.21 14.15 -15.63
C PRO A 11 4.81 14.19 -17.05
N CYS A 12 4.17 14.93 -17.95
CA CYS A 12 4.66 15.09 -19.33
C CYS A 12 5.95 15.92 -19.40
N TYR A 13 6.12 16.88 -18.49
CA TYR A 13 7.35 17.65 -18.36
C TYR A 13 8.54 16.75 -17.97
N VAL A 14 8.36 15.89 -16.96
CA VAL A 14 9.40 14.94 -16.51
C VAL A 14 9.72 13.90 -17.59
N CYS A 15 8.71 13.37 -18.27
CA CYS A 15 8.92 12.41 -19.36
C CYS A 15 9.52 13.04 -20.63
N GLY A 16 9.59 14.37 -20.73
CA GLY A 16 10.08 15.08 -21.91
C GLY A 16 9.06 15.20 -23.07
N ASP A 17 7.81 14.83 -22.85
CA ASP A 17 6.73 14.81 -23.87
C ASP A 17 5.97 16.14 -23.98
N LEU A 18 6.36 17.15 -23.19
CA LEU A 18 5.71 18.45 -23.18
C LEU A 18 6.23 19.33 -24.34
N PRO A 19 5.36 20.06 -25.09
CA PRO A 19 5.80 21.02 -26.10
C PRO A 19 6.73 22.11 -25.53
N GLU A 20 7.73 22.56 -26.30
CA GLU A 20 8.76 23.54 -25.84
C GLU A 20 8.16 24.80 -25.19
N GLU A 21 7.09 25.33 -25.77
CA GLU A 21 6.39 26.53 -25.26
C GLU A 21 5.84 26.32 -23.84
N LEU A 22 5.32 25.11 -23.57
CA LEU A 22 4.83 24.73 -22.25
C LEU A 22 5.97 24.36 -21.29
N GLN A 23 7.07 23.80 -21.79
CA GLN A 23 8.25 23.53 -20.96
C GLN A 23 8.85 24.81 -20.40
N ALA A 24 8.92 25.89 -21.19
CA ALA A 24 9.42 27.18 -20.73
C ALA A 24 8.52 27.76 -19.61
N ALA A 25 7.20 27.64 -19.77
CA ALA A 25 6.24 28.10 -18.78
C ALA A 25 6.30 27.29 -17.48
N VAL A 26 6.51 25.97 -17.56
CA VAL A 26 6.73 25.12 -16.38
C VAL A 26 8.06 25.47 -15.71
N ARG A 27 9.14 25.67 -16.48
CA ARG A 27 10.46 26.08 -15.94
C ARG A 27 10.39 27.35 -15.11
N GLN A 28 9.70 28.38 -15.61
CA GLN A 28 9.51 29.63 -14.86
C GLN A 28 8.78 29.41 -13.53
N VAL A 29 7.81 28.49 -13.50
CA VAL A 29 7.10 28.17 -12.25
C VAL A 29 8.02 27.41 -11.29
N LEU A 30 8.83 26.47 -11.78
CA LEU A 30 9.81 25.74 -10.96
C LEU A 30 10.94 26.65 -10.43
N GLU A 31 11.35 27.67 -11.18
CA GLU A 31 12.31 28.67 -10.70
C GLU A 31 11.73 29.55 -9.59
N ALA A 32 10.41 29.80 -9.63
CA ALA A 32 9.71 30.57 -8.61
C ALA A 32 9.34 29.75 -7.36
N ASP A 33 9.36 28.42 -7.44
CA ASP A 33 9.01 27.48 -6.37
C ASP A 33 10.10 26.39 -6.21
N PRO A 34 11.13 26.64 -5.38
CA PRO A 34 12.26 25.74 -5.22
C PRO A 34 11.89 24.40 -4.60
N ASP A 35 10.82 24.33 -3.80
CA ASP A 35 10.34 23.09 -3.19
C ASP A 35 9.67 22.21 -4.25
N LEU A 36 8.85 22.81 -5.11
CA LEU A 36 8.27 22.10 -6.27
C LEU A 36 9.36 21.65 -7.25
N LYS A 37 10.39 22.47 -7.47
CA LYS A 37 11.55 22.09 -8.28
C LYS A 37 12.27 20.88 -7.71
N ALA A 38 12.53 20.85 -6.40
CA ALA A 38 13.19 19.72 -5.76
C ALA A 38 12.38 18.43 -5.94
N LEU A 39 11.04 18.50 -5.81
CA LEU A 39 10.16 17.37 -6.05
C LEU A 39 10.23 16.87 -7.51
N VAL A 40 10.25 17.78 -8.48
CA VAL A 40 10.35 17.42 -9.91
C VAL A 40 11.70 16.78 -10.23
N ASP A 41 12.81 17.32 -9.71
CA ASP A 41 14.15 16.77 -9.90
C ASP A 41 14.26 15.36 -9.29
N GLU A 42 13.57 15.08 -8.17
CA GLU A 42 13.51 13.75 -7.54
C GLU A 42 12.71 12.73 -8.38
N ILE A 43 11.59 13.16 -8.99
CA ILE A 43 10.80 12.30 -9.88
C ILE A 43 11.60 11.96 -11.15
N ASP A 44 12.36 12.92 -11.69
CA ASP A 44 13.22 12.70 -12.86
C ASP A 44 14.33 11.66 -12.56
N ALA A 45 15.02 11.80 -11.43
CA ALA A 45 16.03 10.83 -10.98
C ALA A 45 15.44 9.41 -10.76
N THR A 46 14.21 9.33 -10.27
CA THR A 46 13.50 8.05 -10.09
C THR A 46 13.07 7.45 -11.44
N SER A 47 12.75 8.29 -12.42
CA SER A 47 12.39 7.87 -13.77
C SER A 47 13.56 7.23 -14.50
N ASP A 48 14.79 7.70 -14.30
CA ASP A 48 16.00 7.07 -14.82
C ASP A 48 16.23 5.67 -14.23
N THR A 49 16.02 5.54 -12.92
CA THR A 49 16.10 4.25 -12.22
C THR A 49 15.05 3.26 -12.74
N CYS A 50 13.82 3.75 -13.00
CA CYS A 50 12.75 2.96 -13.60
C CYS A 50 13.09 2.52 -15.03
N ARG A 51 13.60 3.44 -15.87
CA ARG A 51 14.06 3.13 -17.24
C ARG A 51 15.14 2.05 -17.25
N GLN A 52 16.08 2.14 -16.32
CA GLN A 52 17.15 1.14 -16.20
C GLN A 52 16.60 -0.23 -15.76
N ALA A 53 15.74 -0.28 -14.74
CA ALA A 53 15.09 -1.51 -14.32
C ALA A 53 14.27 -2.13 -15.46
N VAL A 54 13.47 -1.34 -16.18
CA VAL A 54 12.70 -1.83 -17.33
C VAL A 54 13.61 -2.38 -18.42
N ALA A 55 14.74 -1.72 -18.73
CA ALA A 55 15.72 -2.23 -19.70
C ALA A 55 16.30 -3.60 -19.30
N GLU A 56 16.47 -3.86 -18.00
CA GLU A 56 16.97 -5.13 -17.47
C GLU A 56 15.93 -6.27 -17.47
N VAL A 57 14.64 -5.95 -17.41
CA VAL A 57 13.56 -6.96 -17.40
C VAL A 57 12.87 -7.11 -18.76
N ALA A 58 12.92 -6.10 -19.64
CA ALA A 58 12.30 -6.11 -20.96
C ALA A 58 12.66 -7.34 -21.82
N PRO A 59 13.92 -7.82 -21.87
CA PRO A 59 14.25 -9.03 -22.63
C PRO A 59 13.56 -10.30 -22.13
N ARG A 60 13.20 -10.36 -20.84
CA ARG A 60 12.48 -11.48 -20.22
C ARG A 60 10.98 -11.36 -20.41
N LEU A 61 10.42 -10.15 -20.34
CA LEU A 61 9.00 -9.89 -20.55
C LEU A 61 8.57 -10.13 -22.01
N LEU A 62 9.44 -9.82 -22.98
CA LEU A 62 9.17 -10.10 -24.40
C LEU A 62 9.17 -11.59 -24.75
N ARG A 63 9.65 -12.47 -23.86
CA ARG A 63 9.66 -13.94 -24.04
C ARG A 63 8.57 -14.65 -23.24
N TRP A 64 7.64 -13.92 -22.64
CA TRP A 64 6.58 -14.51 -21.82
C TRP A 64 5.53 -15.18 -22.71
N GLU A 65 5.53 -16.52 -22.74
CA GLU A 65 4.44 -17.32 -23.31
C GLU A 65 3.31 -17.48 -22.29
N ARG A 66 2.08 -17.14 -22.71
CA ARG A 66 0.87 -17.25 -21.89
C ARG A 66 0.64 -18.72 -21.48
N PRO A 67 0.58 -19.06 -20.19
CA PRO A 67 0.21 -20.42 -19.77
C PRO A 67 -1.19 -20.76 -20.28
N ALA A 68 -1.34 -21.94 -20.91
CA ALA A 68 -2.62 -22.41 -21.42
C ALA A 68 -3.63 -22.51 -20.27
N ALA A 69 -4.77 -21.82 -20.39
CA ALA A 69 -5.83 -21.84 -19.41
C ALA A 69 -6.37 -23.28 -19.27
N ALA A 70 -6.21 -23.87 -18.08
CA ALA A 70 -6.92 -25.09 -17.74
C ALA A 70 -8.42 -24.78 -17.68
N ALA A 71 -9.20 -25.43 -18.54
CA ALA A 71 -10.64 -25.27 -18.61
C ALA A 71 -11.28 -25.75 -17.29
N VAL A 72 -11.75 -24.80 -16.48
CA VAL A 72 -12.60 -25.09 -15.33
C VAL A 72 -14.01 -25.33 -15.86
N THR A 73 -14.42 -26.60 -15.95
CA THR A 73 -15.81 -26.97 -16.24
C THR A 73 -16.63 -26.89 -14.96
N THR A 74 -17.42 -25.83 -14.78
CA THR A 74 -18.51 -25.79 -13.79
C THR A 74 -19.84 -26.21 -14.47
N PRO A 75 -20.63 -27.12 -13.86
CA PRO A 75 -21.95 -27.46 -14.36
C PRO A 75 -22.94 -26.34 -14.00
N VAL A 76 -23.54 -25.71 -15.01
CA VAL A 76 -24.56 -24.68 -14.85
C VAL A 76 -25.91 -25.35 -14.59
N GLY A 77 -26.34 -25.36 -13.32
CA GLY A 77 -27.69 -25.72 -12.92
C GLY A 77 -28.66 -24.56 -13.20
N THR A 78 -29.57 -24.77 -14.14
CA THR A 78 -30.73 -23.96 -14.49
C THR A 78 -31.65 -23.72 -13.28
N GLY A 79 -31.52 -22.57 -12.62
CA GLY A 79 -32.41 -22.19 -11.50
C GLY A 79 -32.47 -20.70 -11.16
N TRP A 80 -31.67 -19.84 -11.79
CA TRP A 80 -31.53 -18.42 -11.41
C TRP A 80 -32.25 -17.43 -12.33
N ALA A 81 -32.92 -17.91 -13.38
CA ALA A 81 -33.64 -17.06 -14.32
C ALA A 81 -34.96 -16.46 -13.76
N ALA A 82 -35.36 -16.80 -12.54
CA ALA A 82 -36.61 -16.33 -11.93
C ALA A 82 -36.46 -15.18 -10.92
N LEU A 83 -35.24 -14.72 -10.58
CA LEU A 83 -35.03 -13.65 -9.59
C LEU A 83 -34.68 -12.28 -10.18
N VAL A 84 -34.55 -12.15 -11.50
CA VAL A 84 -34.20 -10.87 -12.16
C VAL A 84 -35.44 -9.99 -12.43
N ALA A 85 -36.66 -10.50 -12.29
CA ALA A 85 -37.87 -9.77 -12.65
C ALA A 85 -38.52 -8.92 -11.53
N ALA A 86 -38.03 -8.99 -10.28
CA ALA A 86 -38.64 -8.26 -9.15
C ALA A 86 -37.86 -7.02 -8.66
N GLY A 87 -36.61 -6.82 -9.12
CA GLY A 87 -35.76 -5.72 -8.63
C GLY A 87 -35.87 -4.40 -9.41
N VAL A 88 -36.43 -4.41 -10.62
CA VAL A 88 -36.44 -3.24 -11.52
C VAL A 88 -37.57 -2.25 -11.22
N LEU A 89 -38.62 -2.66 -10.49
CA LEU A 89 -39.75 -1.80 -10.14
C LEU A 89 -39.61 -1.06 -8.78
N GLY A 90 -38.72 -1.51 -7.90
CA GLY A 90 -38.45 -0.83 -6.61
C GLY A 90 -37.50 0.38 -6.74
N ALA A 91 -36.61 0.36 -7.74
CA ALA A 91 -35.62 1.41 -7.95
C ALA A 91 -36.20 2.70 -8.57
N LEU A 92 -37.40 2.64 -9.17
CA LEU A 92 -37.99 3.78 -9.89
C LEU A 92 -38.87 4.69 -9.01
N VAL A 93 -39.28 4.25 -7.82
CA VAL A 93 -40.16 5.03 -6.92
C VAL A 93 -39.37 5.92 -5.96
N VAL A 94 -38.11 5.58 -5.65
CA VAL A 94 -37.24 6.40 -4.76
C VAL A 94 -36.66 7.63 -5.48
N LEU A 95 -36.64 7.64 -6.82
CA LEU A 95 -36.03 8.72 -7.61
C LEU A 95 -36.91 9.98 -7.78
N LEU A 96 -38.17 9.99 -7.33
CA LEU A 96 -39.09 11.09 -7.61
C LEU A 96 -39.46 11.97 -6.41
N TRP A 97 -39.14 11.61 -5.16
CA TRP A 97 -39.62 12.34 -3.97
C TRP A 97 -38.65 12.35 -2.76
N GLY A 98 -37.37 12.66 -2.97
CA GLY A 98 -36.42 12.91 -1.88
C GLY A 98 -35.89 14.36 -1.87
N PRO A 99 -36.24 15.21 -0.90
CA PRO A 99 -35.69 16.55 -0.80
C PRO A 99 -34.29 16.52 -0.19
N GLY A 100 -33.36 17.25 -0.81
CA GLY A 100 -32.16 17.83 -0.17
C GLY A 100 -31.27 16.90 0.65
N LEU A 101 -30.46 16.07 -0.03
CA LEU A 101 -29.21 15.59 0.57
C LEU A 101 -28.11 16.56 0.21
N THR A 102 -27.71 17.35 1.20
CA THR A 102 -26.47 18.12 1.19
C THR A 102 -25.32 17.18 0.86
N THR A 103 -24.65 17.46 -0.24
CA THR A 103 -23.42 16.81 -0.68
C THR A 103 -22.34 17.04 0.37
N THR A 104 -22.07 16.04 1.22
CA THR A 104 -20.73 15.90 1.79
C THR A 104 -19.79 15.61 0.62
N PRO A 105 -18.72 16.38 0.41
CA PRO A 105 -17.76 16.04 -0.61
C PRO A 105 -17.12 14.72 -0.20
N ALA A 106 -17.45 13.66 -0.93
CA ALA A 106 -16.62 12.48 -1.00
C ALA A 106 -15.23 12.98 -1.41
N ARG A 107 -14.31 12.97 -0.45
CA ARG A 107 -12.90 13.21 -0.65
C ARG A 107 -12.45 12.11 -1.60
N ALA A 108 -12.49 12.39 -2.90
CA ALA A 108 -11.83 11.59 -3.91
C ALA A 108 -10.35 11.66 -3.58
N ALA A 109 -9.88 10.68 -2.79
CA ALA A 109 -8.47 10.44 -2.60
C ALA A 109 -7.93 10.04 -3.97
N ALA A 110 -7.20 10.97 -4.60
CA ALA A 110 -6.41 10.70 -5.77
C ALA A 110 -5.37 9.65 -5.39
N HIS A 111 -5.59 8.40 -5.78
CA HIS A 111 -4.59 7.34 -5.67
C HIS A 111 -3.59 7.49 -6.81
N ALA A 112 -2.63 8.39 -6.62
CA ALA A 112 -1.37 8.37 -7.33
C ALA A 112 -0.36 7.57 -6.50
N GLY A 113 -0.33 6.24 -6.69
CA GLY A 113 0.84 5.35 -6.60
C GLY A 113 1.78 5.34 -5.38
N GLY A 114 1.52 6.11 -4.32
CA GLY A 114 2.31 6.14 -3.10
C GLY A 114 1.40 5.92 -1.90
N LEU A 115 1.82 5.04 -0.99
CA LEU A 115 1.31 5.09 0.37
C LEU A 115 1.75 6.43 0.94
N GLU A 116 0.83 7.37 1.12
CA GLU A 116 1.01 8.33 2.20
C GLU A 116 0.94 7.50 3.49
N PRO A 117 2.03 7.39 4.28
CA PRO A 117 2.02 6.61 5.51
C PRO A 117 0.85 7.04 6.40
N ALA A 118 0.47 8.33 6.36
CA ALA A 118 -0.68 8.90 7.06
C ALA A 118 -2.03 8.20 6.80
N ALA A 119 -2.23 7.55 5.65
CA ALA A 119 -3.45 6.81 5.34
C ALA A 119 -3.47 5.39 5.97
N LEU A 120 -2.32 4.87 6.42
CA LEU A 120 -2.22 3.61 7.19
C LEU A 120 -2.45 3.82 8.71
N ILE A 121 -2.70 5.07 9.13
CA ILE A 121 -2.38 5.54 10.48
C ILE A 121 -3.59 6.01 11.29
N ASP A 122 -4.80 6.10 10.71
CA ASP A 122 -5.87 6.80 11.43
C ASP A 122 -6.55 6.00 12.55
N ASP A 123 -6.13 4.76 12.82
CA ASP A 123 -6.46 4.12 14.10
C ASP A 123 -5.59 2.87 14.34
N ASN A 124 -4.68 2.92 15.32
CA ASN A 124 -4.18 1.73 16.03
C ASN A 124 -5.31 0.99 16.78
N ARG A 125 -6.58 1.23 16.42
CA ARG A 125 -7.76 0.50 16.83
C ARG A 125 -8.10 -0.50 15.73
N PRO A 126 -7.86 -1.80 15.96
CA PRO A 126 -8.37 -2.84 15.08
C PRO A 126 -9.91 -2.91 14.99
N ALA A 127 -10.62 -2.14 15.82
CA ALA A 127 -12.07 -2.03 15.82
C ALA A 127 -12.56 -1.29 14.56
N GLY A 128 -12.75 -2.02 13.47
CA GLY A 128 -13.28 -1.48 12.22
C GLY A 128 -12.74 -2.17 10.97
N LEU A 129 -11.64 -2.92 11.08
CA LEU A 129 -11.14 -3.71 9.95
C LEU A 129 -12.03 -4.93 9.73
N GLU A 130 -12.64 -5.00 8.56
CA GLU A 130 -13.46 -6.13 8.17
C GLU A 130 -12.63 -7.42 8.22
N GLY A 131 -13.14 -8.42 8.93
CA GLY A 131 -12.42 -9.68 9.10
C GLY A 131 -11.28 -9.66 10.10
N TRP A 132 -11.27 -8.72 11.05
CA TRP A 132 -10.39 -8.79 12.21
C TRP A 132 -10.54 -10.10 13.00
N LEU A 133 -9.41 -10.68 13.39
CA LEU A 133 -9.33 -11.77 14.36
C LEU A 133 -8.39 -11.37 15.50
N GLU A 134 -8.94 -11.27 16.70
CA GLU A 134 -8.16 -11.14 17.92
C GLU A 134 -7.66 -12.52 18.37
N THR A 135 -6.34 -12.69 18.37
CA THR A 135 -5.69 -13.92 18.78
C THR A 135 -4.20 -13.70 19.03
N GLY A 136 -3.67 -14.32 20.08
CA GLY A 136 -2.22 -14.41 20.30
C GLY A 136 -1.57 -15.64 19.66
N ASP A 137 -2.30 -16.44 18.89
CA ASP A 137 -1.81 -17.64 18.21
C ASP A 137 -1.51 -17.32 16.72
N PRO A 138 -0.23 -17.31 16.31
CA PRO A 138 0.14 -17.01 14.93
C PRO A 138 -0.42 -18.00 13.90
N GLN A 139 -0.51 -19.30 14.23
CA GLN A 139 -0.99 -20.32 13.30
C GLN A 139 -2.49 -20.14 13.04
N ARG A 140 -3.24 -19.79 14.09
CA ARG A 140 -4.65 -19.47 13.98
C ARG A 140 -4.88 -18.20 13.15
N LEU A 141 -4.03 -17.18 13.32
CA LEU A 141 -4.12 -15.95 12.52
C LEU A 141 -3.79 -16.20 11.06
N GLU A 142 -2.72 -16.96 10.77
CA GLU A 142 -2.35 -17.36 9.40
C GLU A 142 -3.51 -18.05 8.68
N ALA A 143 -4.08 -19.10 9.30
CA ALA A 143 -5.19 -19.85 8.71
C ALA A 143 -6.41 -18.95 8.44
N HIS A 144 -6.70 -18.02 9.34
CA HIS A 144 -7.78 -17.05 9.18
C HIS A 144 -7.53 -16.09 8.01
N LEU A 145 -6.31 -15.55 7.87
CA LEU A 145 -5.96 -14.67 6.76
C LEU A 145 -6.01 -15.39 5.41
N VAL A 146 -5.52 -16.62 5.33
CA VAL A 146 -5.61 -17.45 4.11
C VAL A 146 -7.07 -17.72 3.73
N ALA A 147 -7.93 -18.06 4.70
CA ALA A 147 -9.36 -18.26 4.46
C ALA A 147 -10.07 -17.00 3.95
N ARG A 148 -9.48 -15.81 4.17
CA ARG A 148 -9.96 -14.51 3.67
C ARG A 148 -9.30 -14.07 2.37
N GLY A 149 -8.51 -14.93 1.73
CA GLY A 149 -7.90 -14.65 0.42
C GLY A 149 -6.56 -13.93 0.49
N VAL A 150 -5.96 -13.77 1.68
CA VAL A 150 -4.57 -13.29 1.79
C VAL A 150 -3.63 -14.37 1.26
N PRO A 151 -2.67 -14.04 0.38
CA PRO A 151 -1.68 -15.01 -0.09
C PRO A 151 -0.93 -15.68 1.07
N ALA A 152 -0.76 -17.01 1.00
CA ALA A 152 -0.13 -17.78 2.07
C ALA A 152 1.27 -17.29 2.44
N ALA A 153 2.05 -16.81 1.46
CA ALA A 153 3.37 -16.22 1.70
C ALA A 153 3.31 -14.98 2.62
N ILE A 154 2.26 -14.16 2.50
CA ILE A 154 2.03 -13.02 3.40
C ILE A 154 1.55 -13.51 4.77
N ALA A 155 0.58 -14.42 4.78
CA ALA A 155 -0.03 -14.92 6.01
C ALA A 155 0.95 -15.69 6.93
N ALA A 156 1.97 -16.34 6.37
CA ALA A 156 3.02 -17.03 7.12
C ALA A 156 3.93 -16.09 7.95
N ASN A 157 3.85 -14.77 7.74
CA ASN A 157 4.67 -13.77 8.41
C ASN A 157 3.96 -13.08 9.61
N THR A 158 2.96 -13.74 10.20
CA THR A 158 2.17 -13.21 11.33
C THR A 158 2.83 -13.35 12.70
N ALA A 159 3.83 -14.24 12.83
CA ALA A 159 4.52 -14.46 14.09
C ALA A 159 5.49 -13.31 14.41
N PRO A 160 5.54 -12.82 15.67
CA PRO A 160 6.61 -11.94 16.08
C PRO A 160 7.93 -12.72 16.03
N ARG A 161 8.97 -12.09 15.50
CA ARG A 161 10.32 -12.67 15.40
C ARG A 161 11.24 -12.25 16.54
N THR A 162 10.73 -11.39 17.43
CA THR A 162 11.37 -10.96 18.67
C THR A 162 10.49 -11.31 19.87
N PRO A 163 11.07 -11.76 21.00
CA PRO A 163 10.32 -12.01 22.23
C PRO A 163 9.78 -10.74 22.87
N ALA A 164 10.22 -9.56 22.43
CA ALA A 164 9.74 -8.26 22.90
C ALA A 164 8.33 -7.91 22.41
N LEU A 165 7.75 -8.71 21.50
CA LEU A 165 6.43 -8.44 20.93
C LEU A 165 5.52 -9.63 21.16
N HIS A 166 4.28 -9.35 21.55
CA HIS A 166 3.20 -10.31 21.57
C HIS A 166 2.20 -10.01 20.46
N LEU A 167 1.70 -11.06 19.83
CA LEU A 167 0.67 -10.95 18.80
C LEU A 167 -0.68 -10.60 19.47
N VAL A 168 -1.35 -9.57 18.95
CA VAL A 168 -2.69 -9.15 19.37
C VAL A 168 -3.75 -9.69 18.41
N GLY A 169 -3.48 -9.63 17.11
CA GLY A 169 -4.40 -10.09 16.07
C GLY A 169 -4.07 -9.55 14.69
N GLY A 170 -4.97 -9.73 13.74
CA GLY A 170 -4.80 -9.23 12.38
C GLY A 170 -6.05 -9.28 11.53
N ALA A 171 -5.96 -8.67 10.35
CA ALA A 171 -7.02 -8.62 9.34
C ALA A 171 -6.44 -8.61 7.92
N PRO A 172 -7.21 -9.03 6.90
CA PRO A 172 -6.85 -8.78 5.50
C PRO A 172 -6.84 -7.28 5.20
N LEU A 173 -5.91 -6.85 4.34
CA LEU A 173 -5.91 -5.50 3.77
C LEU A 173 -6.55 -5.52 2.38
N PRO A 174 -7.42 -4.54 2.07
CA PRO A 174 -8.07 -4.44 0.76
C PRO A 174 -7.14 -3.79 -0.28
N VAL A 175 -6.03 -4.46 -0.58
CA VAL A 175 -5.04 -4.01 -1.58
C VAL A 175 -4.95 -4.99 -2.74
N ASP A 176 -4.66 -4.49 -3.94
CA ASP A 176 -4.48 -5.32 -5.13
C ASP A 176 -3.34 -6.32 -4.93
N GLY A 177 -3.62 -7.60 -5.18
CA GLY A 177 -2.69 -8.69 -4.92
C GLY A 177 -2.70 -9.23 -3.49
N GLY A 178 -3.55 -8.67 -2.61
CA GLY A 178 -3.75 -9.12 -1.25
C GLY A 178 -2.68 -8.61 -0.29
N GLY A 179 -3.10 -8.35 0.95
CA GLY A 179 -2.23 -7.92 2.04
C GLY A 179 -2.83 -8.30 3.38
N ALA A 180 -2.07 -8.10 4.44
CA ALA A 180 -2.54 -8.28 5.81
C ALA A 180 -1.97 -7.19 6.70
N VAL A 181 -2.73 -6.83 7.72
CA VAL A 181 -2.24 -6.05 8.84
C VAL A 181 -2.23 -6.95 10.07
N VAL A 182 -1.11 -6.93 10.79
CA VAL A 182 -0.91 -7.66 12.03
C VAL A 182 -0.54 -6.65 13.10
N VAL A 183 -1.21 -6.74 14.25
CA VAL A 183 -0.92 -5.87 15.39
C VAL A 183 -0.15 -6.65 16.42
N PHE A 184 0.97 -6.07 16.82
CA PHE A 184 1.77 -6.49 17.94
C PHE A 184 1.67 -5.48 19.06
N GLU A 185 1.96 -5.93 20.27
CA GLU A 185 2.06 -5.07 21.43
C GLU A 185 3.31 -5.46 22.24
N ASP A 186 3.96 -4.50 22.86
CA ASP A 186 5.15 -4.73 23.70
C ASP A 186 4.76 -4.87 25.19
N PRO A 187 5.72 -5.12 26.11
CA PRO A 187 5.43 -5.23 27.54
C PRO A 187 4.93 -3.93 28.19
N GLU A 188 5.10 -2.78 27.54
CA GLU A 188 4.62 -1.48 28.00
C GLU A 188 3.23 -1.12 27.44
N HIS A 189 2.57 -2.10 26.79
CA HIS A 189 1.28 -1.94 26.11
C HIS A 189 1.30 -0.97 24.93
N GLN A 190 2.48 -0.69 24.38
CA GLN A 190 2.62 0.09 23.15
C GLN A 190 2.30 -0.81 21.96
N ARG A 191 1.44 -0.32 21.05
CA ARG A 191 1.02 -1.08 19.86
C ARG A 191 1.82 -0.72 18.63
N PHE A 192 2.01 -1.73 17.80
CA PHE A 192 2.72 -1.67 16.53
C PHE A 192 1.90 -2.41 15.48
N SER A 193 1.60 -1.75 14.36
CA SER A 193 0.94 -2.41 13.23
C SER A 193 1.95 -2.72 12.14
N CYS A 194 2.04 -3.97 11.72
CA CYS A 194 2.83 -4.43 10.59
C CYS A 194 1.91 -4.65 9.41
N HIS A 195 2.04 -3.82 8.38
CA HIS A 195 1.30 -3.91 7.13
C HIS A 195 2.15 -4.67 6.13
N MET A 196 1.65 -5.82 5.68
CA MET A 196 2.35 -6.76 4.80
C MET A 196 1.61 -6.89 3.47
N MET A 197 2.37 -6.87 2.38
CA MET A 197 1.85 -6.89 1.02
C MET A 197 2.91 -7.38 0.05
N ALA A 198 2.51 -7.74 -1.16
CA ALA A 198 3.45 -8.12 -2.20
C ALA A 198 4.37 -6.94 -2.57
N ASP A 199 5.67 -7.19 -2.77
CA ASP A 199 6.69 -6.15 -3.03
C ASP A 199 6.35 -5.20 -4.19
N ARG A 200 5.69 -5.74 -5.22
CA ARG A 200 5.22 -4.96 -6.39
C ARG A 200 4.10 -3.96 -6.09
N ALA A 201 3.51 -4.00 -4.89
CA ALA A 201 2.32 -3.21 -4.61
C ALA A 201 2.63 -1.73 -4.47
N LEU A 202 3.85 -1.33 -4.04
CA LEU A 202 4.08 0.04 -3.57
C LEU A 202 5.48 0.60 -3.79
N SER A 203 5.52 1.87 -4.19
CA SER A 203 6.70 2.72 -4.07
C SER A 203 6.70 3.40 -2.70
N LEU A 204 7.83 3.31 -2.01
CA LEU A 204 8.04 3.98 -0.74
C LEU A 204 8.85 5.23 -1.05
N GLY A 205 8.32 6.42 -0.71
CA GLY A 205 8.97 7.69 -0.95
C GLY A 205 10.29 7.87 -0.16
N PRO A 206 10.91 9.06 -0.22
CA PRO A 206 12.21 9.31 0.41
C PRO A 206 12.21 8.97 1.89
N ALA A 207 13.26 8.26 2.34
CA ALA A 207 13.37 7.71 3.69
C ALA A 207 14.81 7.75 4.18
N GLU A 208 15.01 7.93 5.48
CA GLU A 208 16.31 7.63 6.08
C GLU A 208 16.56 6.12 5.98
N THR A 209 17.69 5.72 5.41
CA THR A 209 17.97 4.32 5.12
C THR A 209 19.09 3.78 6.00
N ALA A 210 18.78 2.76 6.79
CA ALA A 210 19.77 1.96 7.53
C ALA A 210 20.02 0.64 6.80
N SER A 211 21.28 0.31 6.54
CA SER A 211 21.67 -0.90 5.81
C SER A 211 22.70 -1.71 6.58
N ARG A 212 22.64 -3.03 6.43
CA ARG A 212 23.63 -3.97 6.97
C ARG A 212 23.90 -5.08 5.95
N PRO A 213 25.17 -5.48 5.70
CA PRO A 213 25.46 -6.53 4.73
C PRO A 213 24.69 -7.82 5.01
N GLY A 214 24.10 -8.41 3.96
CA GLY A 214 23.32 -9.64 4.06
C GLY A 214 21.95 -9.49 4.76
N ARG A 215 21.49 -8.26 5.01
CA ARG A 215 20.19 -7.98 5.63
C ARG A 215 19.38 -6.99 4.79
N PRO A 216 18.03 -7.03 4.87
CA PRO A 216 17.19 -6.01 4.26
C PRO A 216 17.54 -4.60 4.72
N ALA A 217 17.51 -3.65 3.79
CA ALA A 217 17.54 -2.23 4.13
C ALA A 217 16.27 -1.84 4.88
N LEU A 218 16.42 -1.03 5.92
CA LEU A 218 15.32 -0.44 6.66
C LEU A 218 15.19 1.02 6.24
N HIS A 219 13.97 1.41 5.89
CA HIS A 219 13.61 2.75 5.45
C HIS A 219 12.70 3.38 6.50
N THR A 220 13.10 4.51 7.06
CA THR A 220 12.38 5.18 8.14
C THR A 220 11.71 6.45 7.64
N TRP A 221 10.44 6.64 8.02
CA TRP A 221 9.66 7.86 7.81
C TRP A 221 9.18 8.41 9.15
N ASP A 222 9.39 9.70 9.38
CA ASP A 222 8.83 10.43 10.51
C ASP A 222 7.83 11.48 10.01
N ARG A 223 6.58 11.37 10.45
CA ARG A 223 5.47 12.26 10.06
C ARG A 223 4.68 12.65 11.31
N GLY A 224 5.17 13.64 12.04
CA GLY A 224 4.46 14.24 13.17
C GLY A 224 4.40 13.31 14.38
N ALA A 225 3.23 12.74 14.68
CA ALA A 225 3.06 11.85 15.82
C ALA A 225 3.33 10.37 15.50
N VAL A 226 3.58 10.04 14.23
CA VAL A 226 3.66 8.65 13.78
C VAL A 226 4.92 8.39 12.99
N ARG A 227 5.50 7.23 13.26
CA ARG A 227 6.74 6.78 12.70
C ARG A 227 6.50 5.46 12.01
N ALA A 228 7.15 5.28 10.88
CA ALA A 228 7.06 4.07 10.10
C ALA A 228 8.47 3.58 9.73
N VAL A 229 8.66 2.27 9.76
CA VAL A 229 9.87 1.61 9.28
C VAL A 229 9.46 0.52 8.30
N GLY A 230 9.93 0.62 7.07
CA GLY A 230 9.62 -0.30 5.99
C GLY A 230 10.84 -1.07 5.53
N TRP A 231 10.62 -2.30 5.09
CA TRP A 231 11.68 -3.13 4.51
C TRP A 231 11.09 -4.08 3.47
N ARG A 232 11.96 -4.54 2.57
CA ARG A 232 11.63 -5.55 1.56
C ARG A 232 12.39 -6.83 1.83
N GLY A 233 11.71 -7.96 1.78
CA GLY A 233 12.31 -9.28 1.97
C GLY A 233 11.36 -10.38 1.51
N GLU A 234 11.90 -11.45 0.95
CA GLU A 234 11.13 -12.65 0.56
C GLU A 234 9.95 -12.35 -0.41
N GLY A 235 10.06 -11.31 -1.24
CA GLY A 235 9.01 -10.88 -2.16
C GLY A 235 7.86 -10.11 -1.49
N LEU A 236 8.06 -9.69 -0.23
CA LEU A 236 7.12 -8.94 0.58
C LEU A 236 7.66 -7.55 0.89
N LEU A 237 6.74 -6.59 0.95
CA LEU A 237 6.93 -5.31 1.60
C LEU A 237 6.24 -5.38 2.96
N CYS A 238 6.99 -5.07 4.01
CA CYS A 238 6.47 -4.90 5.36
C CYS A 238 6.69 -3.47 5.81
N VAL A 239 5.67 -2.86 6.41
CA VAL A 239 5.73 -1.51 6.99
C VAL A 239 5.25 -1.58 8.43
N LEU A 240 6.17 -1.40 9.36
CA LEU A 240 5.87 -1.28 10.78
C LEU A 240 5.51 0.17 11.10
N VAL A 241 4.41 0.39 11.80
CA VAL A 241 3.87 1.72 12.10
C VAL A 241 3.53 1.83 13.59
N SER A 242 3.94 2.92 14.23
CA SER A 242 3.62 3.19 15.64
C SER A 242 3.73 4.67 16.01
N THR A 243 3.12 5.05 17.13
CA THR A 243 3.31 6.36 17.78
C THR A 243 4.55 6.41 18.67
N ALA A 244 5.20 5.27 18.92
CA ALA A 244 6.49 5.20 19.61
C ALA A 244 7.54 6.07 18.92
N ASP A 245 8.54 6.55 19.67
CA ASP A 245 9.59 7.39 19.08
C ASP A 245 10.40 6.67 17.99
N ALA A 246 11.07 7.46 17.14
CA ALA A 246 11.83 6.94 15.99
C ALA A 246 12.93 5.93 16.40
N PRO A 247 13.72 6.16 17.48
CA PRO A 247 14.67 5.16 17.97
C PRO A 247 14.02 3.83 18.35
N THR A 248 12.86 3.87 19.03
CA THR A 248 12.15 2.67 19.52
C THR A 248 11.62 1.84 18.36
N ILE A 249 10.90 2.45 17.42
CA ILE A 249 10.36 1.71 16.27
C ILE A 249 11.47 1.18 15.36
N ALA A 250 12.57 1.92 15.19
CA ALA A 250 13.73 1.46 14.44
C ALA A 250 14.42 0.26 15.13
N ALA A 251 14.56 0.28 16.46
CA ALA A 251 15.10 -0.84 17.22
C ALA A 251 14.21 -2.09 17.08
N LEU A 252 12.88 -1.93 17.18
CA LEU A 252 11.93 -3.03 17.01
C LEU A 252 11.95 -3.59 15.59
N ALA A 253 11.98 -2.74 14.57
CA ALA A 253 12.12 -3.19 13.18
C ALA A 253 13.44 -3.97 12.96
N ARG A 254 14.55 -3.52 13.55
CA ARG A 254 15.82 -4.28 13.52
C ARG A 254 15.68 -5.62 14.23
N ALA A 255 15.06 -5.67 15.40
CA ALA A 255 14.84 -6.90 16.12
C ALA A 255 13.99 -7.89 15.29
N GLN A 256 12.92 -7.40 14.67
CA GLN A 256 12.02 -8.20 13.83
C GLN A 256 12.70 -8.71 12.55
N VAL A 257 13.59 -7.93 11.92
CA VAL A 257 14.12 -8.20 10.57
C VAL A 257 15.55 -8.73 10.57
N TRP A 258 16.42 -8.20 11.43
CA TRP A 258 17.84 -8.52 11.44
C TRP A 258 18.22 -9.53 12.52
N GLU A 259 17.48 -9.56 13.62
CA GLU A 259 17.77 -10.43 14.76
C GLU A 259 16.84 -11.65 14.75
N GLY A 260 15.62 -11.46 14.25
CA GLY A 260 14.55 -12.44 14.14
C GLY A 260 14.64 -13.43 12.97
N GLY A 261 15.83 -13.66 12.39
CA GLY A 261 15.91 -14.57 11.25
C GLY A 261 17.30 -14.93 10.74
N PRO A 262 17.37 -15.96 9.90
CA PRO A 262 16.66 -16.00 8.62
C PRO A 262 15.14 -16.19 8.74
#